data_AF-A0A2E7W4J9-F1
#
_entry.id   AF-A0A2E7W4J9-F1
#
_cell.length_a   1.000
_cell.length_b   1.000
_cell.length_c   1.000
_cell.angle_alpha   90.00
_cell.angle_beta   90.00
_cell.angle_gamma   90.00
#
_symmetry.space_group_name_H-M   'P 1'
#
loop_
_entity.id
_entity.type
_entity.pdbx_description
1 polymer ?
#
loop_
_entity_poly.entity_id
_entity_poly.type
_entity_poly.pdbx_seq_one_letter_code
_entity_poly.pdbx_strand_id
1 'polypeptide(L)'
;MLLLLAKPETILSVSFLSFDPEESPFYSLAKNYHPNHGKAEEILTLNPDLILVGQYTDNNTQHLLRRLGFNVLEINEPLTFDAFISQYLDLGVILNRQEVAERIGKLLRSRLDGMVGGGQKKLGNIAVFYSNGALLRPRSLAADVLTKLGFTVIRNNIFSVEEILRSGADYIVRMVYRADSPVRGAGVLDHPILLRYLDSKTITHVPQSWFTCSSPYLLDAMENILAVAAKRL
;
A
#
# COMPACT_ATOMS: atom_id res chain seq x y z
N MET A 1 -7.72 -3.72 -5.44
CA MET A 1 -8.77 -2.98 -6.17
C MET A 1 -9.64 -3.88 -7.06
N LEU A 2 -9.10 -4.58 -8.08
CA LEU A 2 -9.90 -5.45 -8.97
C LEU A 2 -10.82 -6.43 -8.21
N LEU A 3 -10.25 -7.18 -7.26
CA LEU A 3 -10.97 -8.17 -6.44
C LEU A 3 -12.12 -7.59 -5.61
N LEU A 4 -12.17 -6.27 -5.41
CA LEU A 4 -13.23 -5.58 -4.68
C LEU A 4 -14.31 -5.00 -5.60
N LEU A 5 -13.95 -4.70 -6.85
CA LEU A 5 -14.83 -4.02 -7.79
C LEU A 5 -15.46 -4.96 -8.80
N ALA A 6 -14.68 -5.88 -9.39
CA ALA A 6 -15.16 -6.75 -10.46
C ALA A 6 -16.19 -7.76 -9.94
N LYS A 7 -17.01 -8.28 -10.86
CA LYS A 7 -17.84 -9.44 -10.54
C LYS A 7 -16.92 -10.67 -10.53
N PRO A 8 -17.06 -11.62 -9.59
CA PRO A 8 -16.18 -12.79 -9.55
C PRO A 8 -16.11 -13.52 -10.91
N GLU A 9 -17.24 -13.69 -11.58
CA GLU A 9 -17.34 -14.38 -12.87
C GLU A 9 -16.63 -13.66 -14.04
N THR A 10 -16.29 -12.37 -13.90
CA THR A 10 -15.58 -11.60 -14.93
C THR A 10 -14.07 -11.64 -14.78
N ILE A 11 -13.54 -12.20 -13.69
CA ILE A 11 -12.10 -12.29 -13.47
C ILE A 11 -11.60 -13.63 -13.99
N LEU A 12 -10.88 -13.61 -15.12
CA LEU A 12 -10.29 -14.82 -15.70
C LEU A 12 -9.06 -15.30 -14.91
N SER A 13 -8.20 -14.35 -14.51
CA SER A 13 -6.94 -14.66 -13.83
C SER A 13 -6.43 -13.46 -13.04
N VAL A 14 -5.63 -13.73 -12.00
CA VAL A 14 -4.91 -12.72 -11.22
C VAL A 14 -3.45 -13.12 -11.07
N SER A 15 -2.56 -12.14 -10.83
CA SER A 15 -1.13 -12.41 -10.64
C SER A 15 -0.92 -13.42 -9.50
N PHE A 16 0.06 -14.32 -9.65
CA PHE A 16 0.47 -15.28 -8.63
C PHE A 16 0.82 -14.60 -7.29
N LEU A 17 1.32 -13.37 -7.31
CA LEU A 17 1.58 -12.55 -6.11
C LEU A 17 0.31 -12.30 -5.30
N SER A 18 -0.85 -12.30 -5.95
CA SER A 18 -2.13 -12.11 -5.26
C SER A 18 -2.45 -13.26 -4.31
N PHE A 19 -1.82 -14.44 -4.45
CA PHE A 19 -2.05 -15.62 -3.62
C PHE A 19 -1.14 -15.67 -2.38
N ASP A 20 -0.12 -14.82 -2.33
CA ASP A 20 0.81 -14.73 -1.21
C ASP A 20 0.25 -13.73 -0.16
N PRO A 21 -0.02 -14.16 1.09
CA PRO A 21 -0.53 -13.28 2.15
C PRO A 21 0.44 -12.13 2.50
N GLU A 22 1.73 -12.28 2.17
CA GLU A 22 2.75 -11.28 2.44
C GLU A 22 2.84 -10.21 1.33
N GLU A 23 2.31 -10.52 0.15
CA GLU A 23 2.23 -9.61 -1.01
C GLU A 23 0.86 -8.94 -1.12
N SER A 24 -0.20 -9.65 -0.73
CA SER A 24 -1.58 -9.22 -0.94
C SER A 24 -2.43 -9.46 0.31
N PRO A 25 -3.07 -8.42 0.86
CA PRO A 25 -4.05 -8.61 1.93
C PRO A 25 -5.34 -9.28 1.42
N PHE A 26 -5.51 -9.42 0.09
CA PHE A 26 -6.65 -10.07 -0.55
C PHE A 26 -6.38 -11.53 -0.96
N TYR A 27 -5.33 -12.16 -0.41
CA TYR A 27 -4.93 -13.51 -0.81
C TYR A 27 -6.03 -14.56 -0.69
N SER A 28 -6.87 -14.49 0.34
CA SER A 28 -8.00 -15.41 0.50
C SER A 28 -9.03 -15.28 -0.62
N LEU A 29 -9.26 -14.06 -1.15
CA LEU A 29 -10.14 -13.86 -2.29
C LEU A 29 -9.49 -14.36 -3.58
N ALA A 30 -8.18 -14.14 -3.74
CA ALA A 30 -7.42 -14.52 -4.93
C ALA A 30 -7.44 -16.03 -5.21
N LYS A 31 -7.54 -16.87 -4.16
CA LYS A 31 -7.60 -18.34 -4.25
C LYS A 31 -8.71 -18.88 -5.14
N ASN A 32 -9.74 -18.09 -5.44
CA ASN A 32 -10.86 -18.49 -6.29
C ASN A 32 -10.59 -18.31 -7.80
N TYR A 33 -9.41 -17.82 -8.19
CA TYR A 33 -9.09 -17.47 -9.57
C TYR A 33 -7.87 -18.24 -10.08
N HIS A 34 -7.63 -18.20 -11.39
CA HIS A 34 -6.42 -18.78 -11.98
C HIS A 34 -5.20 -17.87 -11.76
N PRO A 35 -4.04 -18.38 -11.28
CA PRO A 35 -2.82 -17.58 -11.16
C PRO A 35 -2.14 -17.37 -12.52
N ASN A 36 -1.54 -16.20 -12.76
CA ASN A 36 -0.62 -15.96 -13.87
C ASN A 36 0.69 -15.27 -13.41
N HIS A 37 1.74 -15.38 -14.21
CA HIS A 37 3.05 -14.75 -13.97
C HIS A 37 3.26 -13.49 -14.81
N GLY A 38 2.19 -12.97 -15.43
CA GLY A 38 2.27 -11.79 -16.29
C GLY A 38 3.01 -12.02 -17.60
N LYS A 39 3.17 -13.27 -18.05
CA LYS A 39 3.76 -13.59 -19.36
C LYS A 39 2.72 -13.45 -20.46
N ALA A 40 3.12 -12.94 -21.62
CA ALA A 40 2.20 -12.73 -22.74
C ALA A 40 1.52 -14.03 -23.17
N GLU A 41 2.27 -15.14 -23.23
CA GLU A 41 1.76 -16.45 -23.66
C GLU A 41 0.68 -16.99 -22.71
N GLU A 42 0.86 -16.82 -21.39
CA GLU A 42 -0.15 -17.20 -20.40
C GLU A 42 -1.43 -16.37 -20.60
N ILE A 43 -1.29 -15.06 -20.77
CA ILE A 43 -2.43 -14.14 -20.93
C ILE A 43 -3.18 -14.36 -22.24
N LEU A 44 -2.47 -14.63 -23.34
CA LEU A 44 -3.07 -14.86 -24.67
C LEU A 44 -4.03 -16.05 -24.67
N THR A 45 -3.71 -17.12 -23.94
CA THR A 45 -4.56 -18.32 -23.87
C THR A 45 -5.89 -18.08 -23.17
N LEU A 46 -5.97 -17.05 -22.32
CA LEU A 46 -7.19 -16.70 -21.59
C LEU A 46 -8.16 -15.86 -22.42
N ASN A 47 -7.70 -15.27 -23.52
CA ASN A 47 -8.48 -14.38 -24.39
C ASN A 47 -9.26 -13.28 -23.62
N PRO A 48 -8.58 -12.45 -22.79
CA PRO A 48 -9.24 -11.40 -22.02
C PRO A 48 -9.69 -10.23 -22.92
N ASP A 49 -10.78 -9.58 -22.52
CA ASP A 49 -11.25 -8.32 -23.12
C ASP A 49 -10.58 -7.07 -22.51
N LEU A 50 -10.09 -7.18 -21.27
CA LEU A 50 -9.35 -6.15 -20.55
C LEU A 50 -8.21 -6.76 -19.72
N ILE A 51 -7.04 -6.14 -19.80
CA ILE A 51 -5.85 -6.52 -19.02
C ILE A 51 -5.48 -5.34 -18.11
N LEU A 52 -5.52 -5.57 -16.80
CA LEU A 52 -5.03 -4.60 -15.82
C LEU A 52 -3.56 -4.89 -15.51
N VAL A 53 -2.70 -3.90 -15.66
CA VAL A 53 -1.27 -3.99 -15.36
C VAL A 53 -0.89 -2.96 -14.30
N GLY A 54 0.06 -3.31 -13.43
CA GLY A 54 0.59 -2.38 -12.44
C GLY A 54 1.80 -1.63 -12.99
N GLN A 55 2.20 -0.55 -12.33
CA GLN A 55 3.38 0.27 -12.69
C GLN A 55 4.72 -0.49 -12.77
N TYR A 56 4.78 -1.73 -12.26
CA TYR A 56 5.98 -2.59 -12.25
C TYR A 56 5.86 -3.80 -13.19
N THR A 57 4.77 -3.91 -13.96
CA THR A 57 4.63 -4.96 -14.97
C THR A 57 5.64 -4.73 -16.10
N ASP A 58 6.28 -5.80 -16.57
CA ASP A 58 7.30 -5.74 -17.62
C ASP A 58 6.81 -4.98 -18.88
N ASN A 59 7.55 -3.94 -19.27
CA ASN A 59 7.17 -3.06 -20.38
C ASN A 59 7.09 -3.81 -21.71
N ASN A 60 7.96 -4.78 -21.95
CA ASN A 60 7.97 -5.54 -23.20
C ASN A 60 6.67 -6.34 -23.35
N THR A 61 6.23 -6.99 -22.28
CA THR A 61 4.98 -7.75 -22.24
C THR A 61 3.78 -6.84 -22.47
N GLN A 62 3.72 -5.68 -21.82
CA GLN A 62 2.64 -4.71 -22.05
C GLN A 62 2.59 -4.23 -23.50
N HIS A 63 3.75 -3.90 -24.09
CA HIS A 63 3.84 -3.47 -25.49
C HIS A 63 3.41 -4.56 -26.46
N LEU A 64 3.80 -5.81 -26.22
CA LEU A 64 3.39 -6.95 -27.03
C LEU A 64 1.87 -7.15 -26.99
N LEU A 65 1.26 -7.16 -25.79
CA LEU A 65 -0.18 -7.33 -25.63
C LEU A 65 -0.98 -6.22 -26.33
N ARG A 66 -0.54 -4.95 -26.21
CA ARG A 66 -1.16 -3.82 -26.94
C ARG A 66 -1.03 -3.98 -28.46
N ARG A 67 0.15 -4.41 -28.96
CA ARG A 67 0.36 -4.65 -30.40
C ARG A 67 -0.51 -5.79 -30.94
N LEU A 68 -0.81 -6.78 -30.11
CA LEU A 68 -1.70 -7.89 -30.45
C LEU A 68 -3.19 -7.51 -30.35
N GLY A 69 -3.52 -6.24 -30.05
CA GLY A 69 -4.88 -5.73 -30.07
C GLY A 69 -5.64 -5.83 -28.74
N PHE A 70 -4.97 -6.25 -27.66
CA PHE A 70 -5.61 -6.30 -26.34
C PHE A 70 -5.73 -4.91 -25.72
N ASN A 71 -6.84 -4.70 -24.99
CA ASN A 71 -7.04 -3.51 -24.19
C ASN A 71 -6.23 -3.62 -22.89
N VAL A 72 -5.12 -2.90 -22.79
CA VAL A 72 -4.23 -2.90 -21.63
C VAL A 72 -4.36 -1.59 -20.87
N LEU A 73 -4.95 -1.65 -19.68
CA LEU A 73 -5.09 -0.54 -18.76
C LEU A 73 -4.03 -0.59 -17.67
N GLU A 74 -3.21 0.46 -17.62
CA GLU A 74 -2.20 0.61 -16.59
C GLU A 74 -2.77 1.31 -15.34
N ILE A 75 -2.57 0.68 -14.19
CA ILE A 75 -2.99 1.15 -12.87
C ILE A 75 -1.75 1.57 -12.10
N ASN A 76 -1.53 2.89 -12.05
CA ASN A 76 -0.42 3.49 -11.33
C ASN A 76 -0.72 3.67 -9.84
N GLU A 77 0.31 3.76 -9.01
CA GLU A 77 0.13 4.07 -7.59
C GLU A 77 -0.32 5.53 -7.42
N PRO A 78 -1.48 5.79 -6.79
CA PRO A 78 -1.94 7.15 -6.53
C PRO A 78 -1.02 7.82 -5.51
N LEU A 79 -0.90 9.14 -5.62
CA LEU A 79 -0.02 9.93 -4.76
C LEU A 79 -0.76 10.68 -3.65
N THR A 80 -2.08 10.78 -3.76
CA THR A 80 -2.94 11.46 -2.79
C THR A 80 -4.17 10.60 -2.51
N PHE A 81 -4.78 10.80 -1.35
CA PHE A 81 -6.00 10.11 -0.97
C PHE A 81 -7.14 10.39 -1.95
N ASP A 82 -7.26 11.61 -2.46
CA ASP A 82 -8.30 11.93 -3.45
C ASP A 82 -8.05 11.20 -4.78
N ALA A 83 -6.79 11.13 -5.26
CA ALA A 83 -6.46 10.34 -6.45
C ALA A 83 -6.69 8.85 -6.23
N PHE A 84 -6.47 8.36 -5.00
CA PHE A 84 -6.79 6.99 -4.62
C PHE A 84 -8.29 6.70 -4.72
N ILE A 85 -9.15 7.61 -4.27
CA ILE A 85 -10.61 7.48 -4.44
C ILE A 85 -10.99 7.56 -5.93
N SER A 86 -10.46 8.54 -6.67
CA SER A 86 -10.73 8.68 -8.11
C SER A 86 -10.40 7.41 -8.87
N GLN A 87 -9.26 6.77 -8.56
CA GLN A 87 -8.88 5.52 -9.21
C GLN A 87 -9.90 4.37 -8.99
N TYR A 88 -10.53 4.28 -7.81
CA TYR A 88 -11.62 3.32 -7.59
C TYR A 88 -12.85 3.66 -8.44
N LEU A 89 -13.21 4.94 -8.53
CA LEU A 89 -14.36 5.41 -9.30
C LEU A 89 -14.14 5.15 -10.80
N ASP A 90 -12.96 5.50 -11.32
CA ASP A 90 -12.59 5.31 -12.73
C ASP A 90 -12.62 3.83 -13.11
N LEU A 91 -12.00 2.96 -12.30
CA LEU A 91 -12.06 1.53 -12.55
C LEU A 91 -13.49 0.99 -12.37
N GLY A 92 -14.28 1.56 -11.47
CA GLY A 92 -15.71 1.28 -11.33
C GLY A 92 -16.48 1.55 -12.61
N VAL A 93 -16.22 2.66 -13.31
CA VAL A 93 -16.83 2.95 -14.61
C VAL A 93 -16.42 1.91 -15.65
N ILE A 94 -15.13 1.61 -15.74
CA ILE A 94 -14.57 0.66 -16.73
C ILE A 94 -15.15 -0.74 -16.55
N LEU A 95 -15.32 -1.18 -15.31
CA LEU A 95 -15.88 -2.50 -14.99
C LEU A 95 -17.42 -2.51 -14.95
N ASN A 96 -18.09 -1.38 -15.20
CA ASN A 96 -19.53 -1.20 -15.05
C ASN A 96 -20.05 -1.55 -13.64
N ARG A 97 -19.33 -1.06 -12.62
CA ARG A 97 -19.53 -1.27 -11.17
C ARG A 97 -19.45 0.06 -10.39
N GLN A 98 -19.99 1.13 -10.98
CA GLN A 98 -19.98 2.49 -10.45
C GLN A 98 -20.56 2.55 -9.02
N GLU A 99 -21.73 1.94 -8.78
CA GLU A 99 -22.36 1.95 -7.46
C GLU A 99 -21.50 1.29 -6.37
N VAL A 100 -20.75 0.23 -6.73
CA VAL A 100 -19.84 -0.46 -5.80
C VAL A 100 -18.62 0.42 -5.53
N ALA A 101 -18.05 1.01 -6.58
CA ALA A 101 -16.93 1.93 -6.44
C ALA A 101 -17.29 3.15 -5.58
N GLU A 102 -18.46 3.75 -5.78
CA GLU A 102 -18.96 4.86 -4.98
C GLU A 102 -19.15 4.47 -3.51
N ARG A 103 -19.68 3.28 -3.25
CA ARG A 103 -19.84 2.77 -1.88
C ARG A 103 -18.49 2.60 -1.19
N ILE A 104 -17.52 2.00 -1.87
CA ILE A 104 -16.15 1.84 -1.35
C ILE A 104 -15.52 3.22 -1.13
N GLY A 105 -15.63 4.13 -2.09
CA GLY A 105 -15.07 5.47 -1.99
C GLY A 105 -15.65 6.26 -0.81
N LYS A 106 -16.98 6.19 -0.61
CA LYS A 106 -17.67 6.79 0.56
C LYS A 106 -17.19 6.18 1.88
N LEU A 107 -17.06 4.85 1.95
CA LEU A 107 -16.54 4.16 3.12
C LEU A 107 -15.12 4.61 3.47
N LEU A 108 -14.21 4.62 2.48
CA LEU A 108 -12.83 5.02 2.66
C LEU A 108 -12.72 6.47 3.13
N ARG A 109 -13.47 7.40 2.51
CA ARG A 109 -13.51 8.80 2.90
C ARG A 109 -14.04 8.97 4.33
N SER A 110 -15.15 8.31 4.66
CA SER A 110 -15.70 8.33 6.01
C SER A 110 -14.73 7.80 7.06
N ARG A 111 -13.96 6.75 6.75
CA ARG A 111 -12.91 6.24 7.66
C ARG A 111 -11.83 7.29 7.88
N LEU A 112 -11.29 7.90 6.82
CA LEU A 112 -10.26 8.93 6.96
C LEU A 112 -10.78 10.16 7.72
N ASP A 113 -11.97 10.65 7.39
CA ASP A 113 -12.57 11.81 8.06
C ASP A 113 -12.78 11.54 9.55
N GLY A 114 -13.21 10.32 9.90
CA GLY A 114 -13.33 9.87 11.28
C GLY A 114 -11.99 9.84 12.04
N MET A 115 -10.89 9.54 11.35
CA MET A 115 -9.53 9.54 11.94
C MET A 115 -8.97 10.95 12.13
N VAL A 116 -9.22 11.86 11.20
CA VAL A 116 -8.74 13.25 11.31
C VAL A 116 -9.38 13.94 12.53
N GLY A 117 -10.63 13.60 12.86
CA GLY A 117 -11.39 14.25 13.92
C GLY A 117 -11.63 15.73 13.59
N GLY A 118 -12.53 16.41 14.28
CA GLY A 118 -12.95 17.80 13.97
C GLY A 118 -11.86 18.89 14.06
N GLY A 119 -10.57 18.56 14.10
CA GLY A 119 -9.44 19.47 14.00
C GLY A 119 -8.11 18.72 13.87
N GLN A 120 -7.23 19.19 12.96
CA GLN A 120 -5.88 18.63 12.80
C GLN A 120 -5.00 18.93 14.02
N LYS A 121 -4.92 17.99 14.97
CA LYS A 121 -3.90 18.03 16.01
C LYS A 121 -2.56 17.65 15.39
N LYS A 122 -1.51 18.46 15.57
CA LYS A 122 -0.14 18.06 15.20
C LYS A 122 0.27 16.90 16.11
N LEU A 123 0.46 15.71 15.54
CA LEU A 123 0.76 14.49 16.29
C LEU A 123 2.26 14.31 16.57
N GLY A 124 3.13 14.88 15.73
CA GLY A 124 4.60 14.83 15.86
C GLY A 124 5.28 14.32 14.59
N ASN A 125 6.59 14.05 14.69
CA ASN A 125 7.39 13.56 13.57
C ASN A 125 7.30 12.03 13.46
N ILE A 126 7.10 11.50 12.26
CA ILE A 126 7.04 10.05 12.01
C ILE A 126 8.09 9.61 10.99
N ALA A 127 8.81 8.55 11.31
CA ALA A 127 9.68 7.83 10.39
C ALA A 127 9.05 6.47 10.07
N VAL A 128 8.82 6.19 8.79
CA VAL A 128 8.23 4.93 8.33
C VAL A 128 9.27 4.22 7.47
N PHE A 129 9.67 3.02 7.86
CA PHE A 129 10.70 2.23 7.19
C PHE A 129 10.08 1.05 6.45
N TYR A 130 10.45 0.88 5.18
CA TYR A 130 10.25 -0.37 4.45
C TYR A 130 11.09 -1.50 5.06
N SER A 131 10.72 -2.74 4.77
CA SER A 131 11.46 -3.93 5.22
C SER A 131 12.93 -3.96 4.79
N ASN A 132 13.26 -3.35 3.64
CA ASN A 132 14.61 -3.22 3.15
C ASN A 132 15.43 -2.08 3.80
N GLY A 133 14.85 -1.38 4.79
CA GLY A 133 15.51 -0.29 5.52
C GLY A 133 15.39 1.08 4.85
N ALA A 134 14.83 1.17 3.64
CA ALA A 134 14.54 2.45 3.02
C ALA A 134 13.40 3.18 3.75
N LEU A 135 13.43 4.51 3.77
CA LEU A 135 12.31 5.30 4.28
C LEU A 135 11.16 5.36 3.28
N LEU A 136 9.95 5.55 3.82
CA LEU A 136 8.75 5.82 3.06
C LEU A 136 8.99 6.99 2.11
N ARG A 137 8.62 6.78 0.85
CA ARG A 137 8.79 7.81 -0.18
C ARG A 137 8.01 9.07 0.20
N PRO A 138 8.64 10.25 0.20
CA PRO A 138 7.98 11.50 0.58
C PRO A 138 6.76 11.86 -0.28
N ARG A 139 6.76 11.41 -1.54
CA ARG A 139 5.66 11.55 -2.49
C ARG A 139 5.02 10.18 -2.70
N SER A 140 4.08 9.83 -1.84
CA SER A 140 3.34 8.57 -1.84
C SER A 140 1.96 8.75 -1.18
N LEU A 141 1.01 7.88 -1.51
CA LEU A 141 -0.31 7.86 -0.86
C LEU A 141 -0.20 7.80 0.67
N ALA A 142 0.65 6.92 1.20
CA ALA A 142 0.82 6.77 2.64
C ALA A 142 1.35 8.06 3.31
N ALA A 143 2.29 8.77 2.66
CA ALA A 143 2.80 10.03 3.17
C ALA A 143 1.73 11.15 3.16
N ASP A 144 0.87 11.17 2.13
CA ASP A 144 -0.28 12.09 2.05
C ASP A 144 -1.28 11.83 3.18
N VAL A 145 -1.67 10.56 3.40
CA VAL A 145 -2.61 10.19 4.46
C VAL A 145 -2.04 10.51 5.85
N LEU A 146 -0.78 10.15 6.13
CA LEU A 146 -0.12 10.48 7.40
C LEU A 146 -0.09 12.00 7.67
N THR A 147 0.14 12.79 6.62
CA THR A 147 0.13 14.25 6.72
C THR A 147 -1.27 14.78 7.03
N LYS A 148 -2.33 14.24 6.40
CA LYS A 148 -3.72 14.58 6.69
C LYS A 148 -4.11 14.28 8.14
N LEU A 149 -3.57 13.20 8.70
CA LEU A 149 -3.74 12.79 10.10
C LEU A 149 -2.96 13.68 11.10
N GLY A 150 -2.12 14.60 10.63
CA GLY A 150 -1.37 15.53 11.48
C GLY A 150 0.06 15.11 11.82
N PHE A 151 0.59 14.06 11.19
CA PHE A 151 2.01 13.72 11.31
C PHE A 151 2.88 14.55 10.38
N THR A 152 4.12 14.81 10.80
CA THR A 152 5.18 15.31 9.93
C THR A 152 6.05 14.13 9.49
N VAL A 153 5.89 13.69 8.25
CA VAL A 153 6.66 12.56 7.70
C VAL A 153 8.11 12.98 7.48
N ILE A 154 9.05 12.24 8.06
CA ILE A 154 10.49 12.45 7.87
C ILE A 154 10.88 12.02 6.45
N ARG A 155 11.59 12.90 5.74
CA ARG A 155 11.87 12.78 4.29
C ARG A 155 13.34 12.57 3.95
N ASN A 156 14.24 12.84 4.91
CA ASN A 156 15.68 12.71 4.68
C ASN A 156 16.05 11.24 4.72
N ASN A 157 16.89 10.78 3.79
CA ASN A 157 17.37 9.42 3.86
C ASN A 157 18.14 9.21 5.16
N ILE A 158 17.73 8.20 5.92
CA ILE A 158 18.35 7.79 7.16
C ILE A 158 19.01 6.44 6.89
N PHE A 159 20.33 6.37 7.08
CA PHE A 159 21.13 5.19 6.79
C PHE A 159 21.91 4.66 8.00
N SER A 160 21.92 5.41 9.10
CA SER A 160 22.68 5.10 10.31
C SER A 160 21.86 5.27 11.60
N VAL A 161 22.35 4.66 12.67
CA VAL A 161 21.77 4.79 14.03
C VAL A 161 21.78 6.25 14.46
N GLU A 162 22.88 6.95 14.22
CA GLU A 162 23.08 8.35 14.57
C GLU A 162 22.08 9.27 13.86
N GLU A 163 21.79 9.00 12.59
CA GLU A 163 20.77 9.73 11.83
C GLU A 163 19.36 9.45 12.35
N ILE A 164 19.05 8.22 12.77
CA ILE A 164 17.76 7.91 13.43
C ILE A 164 17.63 8.72 14.72
N LEU A 165 18.66 8.72 15.56
CA LEU A 165 18.66 9.45 16.83
C LEU A 165 18.52 10.97 16.63
N ARG A 166 19.09 11.51 15.55
CA ARG A 166 19.04 12.95 15.19
C ARG A 166 17.82 13.34 14.37
N SER A 167 17.08 12.37 13.83
CA SER A 167 15.93 12.61 12.95
C SER A 167 14.78 13.38 13.61
N GLY A 168 14.75 13.40 14.95
CA GLY A 168 13.67 13.98 15.71
C GLY A 168 12.36 13.18 15.62
N ALA A 169 12.41 11.91 15.22
CA ALA A 169 11.24 11.04 15.15
C ALA A 169 10.59 10.85 16.53
N ASP A 170 9.29 11.12 16.61
CA ASP A 170 8.46 10.76 17.75
C ASP A 170 7.91 9.35 17.64
N TYR A 171 7.64 8.93 16.40
CA TYR A 171 7.07 7.61 16.08
C TYR A 171 7.92 6.92 15.02
N ILE A 172 8.13 5.62 15.19
CA ILE A 172 8.79 4.77 14.21
C ILE A 172 7.83 3.66 13.79
N VAL A 173 7.61 3.55 12.48
CA VAL A 173 6.83 2.45 11.90
C VAL A 173 7.77 1.57 11.10
N ARG A 174 7.77 0.27 11.40
CA ARG A 174 8.50 -0.73 10.62
C ARG A 174 7.50 -1.52 9.80
N MET A 175 7.61 -1.41 8.48
CA MET A 175 6.89 -2.31 7.58
C MET A 175 7.57 -3.69 7.62
N VAL A 176 6.75 -4.72 7.80
CA VAL A 176 7.20 -6.11 7.81
C VAL A 176 6.86 -6.75 6.48
N TYR A 177 7.87 -7.34 5.85
CA TYR A 177 7.75 -8.16 4.65
C TYR A 177 8.47 -9.47 4.95
N ARG A 178 7.81 -10.61 4.70
CA ARG A 178 8.32 -11.94 5.02
C ARG A 178 8.66 -12.13 6.50
N ALA A 179 7.65 -12.42 7.32
CA ALA A 179 7.84 -12.51 8.78
C ALA A 179 8.80 -13.62 9.19
N ASP A 180 8.85 -14.70 8.40
CA ASP A 180 9.72 -15.87 8.56
C ASP A 180 11.10 -15.72 7.87
N SER A 181 11.26 -14.71 7.01
CA SER A 181 12.49 -14.44 6.28
C SER A 181 12.88 -12.96 6.42
N PRO A 182 13.30 -12.53 7.63
CA PRO A 182 13.51 -11.13 7.94
C PRO A 182 14.57 -10.52 7.02
N VAL A 183 14.15 -9.54 6.23
CA VAL A 183 15.04 -8.77 5.36
C VAL A 183 15.99 -7.96 6.24
N ARG A 184 17.30 -8.24 6.13
CA ARG A 184 18.35 -7.55 6.93
C ARG A 184 18.48 -6.05 6.63
N GLY A 185 17.82 -5.55 5.59
CA GLY A 185 17.89 -4.16 5.18
C GLY A 185 17.44 -3.18 6.28
N ALA A 186 16.40 -3.55 7.03
CA ALA A 186 15.98 -2.80 8.22
C ALA A 186 16.75 -3.16 9.51
N GLY A 187 17.85 -3.91 9.42
CA GLY A 187 18.62 -4.40 10.57
C GLY A 187 19.23 -3.30 11.44
N VAL A 188 19.35 -2.07 10.90
CA VAL A 188 19.68 -0.90 11.71
C VAL A 188 18.68 -0.70 12.85
N LEU A 189 17.37 -0.96 12.63
CA LEU A 189 16.33 -0.83 13.64
C LEU A 189 16.46 -1.86 14.78
N ASP A 190 17.15 -2.97 14.53
CA ASP A 190 17.39 -4.03 15.50
C ASP A 190 18.66 -3.73 16.36
N HIS A 191 19.30 -2.58 16.17
CA HIS A 191 20.51 -2.19 16.89
C HIS A 191 20.23 -1.93 18.39
N PRO A 192 21.00 -2.49 19.34
CA PRO A 192 20.71 -2.38 20.78
C PRO A 192 20.59 -0.95 21.31
N ILE A 193 21.36 0.00 20.77
CA ILE A 193 21.27 1.43 21.15
C ILE A 193 19.95 2.01 20.68
N LEU A 194 19.46 1.63 19.49
CA LEU A 194 18.15 2.05 19.03
C LEU A 194 17.06 1.39 19.82
N LEU A 195 17.13 0.11 20.13
CA LEU A 195 16.14 -0.54 20.99
C LEU A 195 16.00 0.21 22.33
N ARG A 196 17.10 0.63 22.96
CA ARG A 196 17.07 1.45 24.20
C ARG A 196 16.53 2.87 24.00
N TYR A 197 16.85 3.52 22.87
CA TYR A 197 16.26 4.81 22.52
C TYR A 197 14.75 4.68 22.24
N LEU A 198 14.37 3.58 21.59
CA LEU A 198 13.03 3.26 21.15
C LEU A 198 12.18 2.64 22.26
N ASP A 199 12.76 2.18 23.37
CA ASP A 199 12.01 1.83 24.59
C ASP A 199 11.23 3.05 25.13
N SER A 200 11.63 4.27 24.75
CA SER A 200 10.90 5.53 25.02
C SER A 200 9.98 5.99 23.87
N LYS A 201 9.96 5.26 22.75
CA LYS A 201 9.24 5.59 21.52
C LYS A 201 8.24 4.49 21.18
N THR A 202 7.23 4.84 20.40
CA THR A 202 6.24 3.86 19.98
C THR A 202 6.62 3.26 18.64
N ILE A 203 7.05 1.99 18.65
CA ILE A 203 7.29 1.21 17.45
C ILE A 203 6.00 0.46 17.08
N THR A 204 5.50 0.71 15.88
CA THR A 204 4.41 -0.11 15.31
C THR A 204 4.94 -0.94 14.16
N HIS A 205 4.63 -2.23 14.19
CA HIS A 205 4.86 -3.14 13.08
C HIS A 205 3.58 -3.25 12.25
N VAL A 206 3.69 -3.06 10.95
CA VAL A 206 2.56 -3.13 10.03
C VAL A 206 2.94 -3.97 8.81
N PRO A 207 2.04 -4.81 8.26
CA PRO A 207 2.34 -5.55 7.04
C PRO A 207 2.63 -4.60 5.88
N GLN A 208 3.71 -4.83 5.14
CA GLN A 208 4.08 -3.99 4.00
C GLN A 208 3.01 -4.02 2.90
N SER A 209 2.33 -5.16 2.72
CA SER A 209 1.24 -5.35 1.76
C SER A 209 0.02 -4.45 2.00
N TRP A 210 -0.08 -3.81 3.17
CA TRP A 210 -1.14 -2.84 3.46
C TRP A 210 -0.85 -1.46 2.86
N PHE A 211 0.41 -1.19 2.52
CA PHE A 211 0.85 0.10 1.95
C PHE A 211 1.00 0.07 0.44
N THR A 212 0.88 -1.10 -0.19
CA THR A 212 1.11 -1.30 -1.62
C THR A 212 -0.22 -1.32 -2.41
N CYS A 213 -0.10 -1.13 -3.73
CA CYS A 213 -1.14 -1.45 -4.72
C CYS A 213 -2.53 -0.85 -4.47
N SER A 214 -2.63 0.39 -3.97
CA SER A 214 -3.92 1.06 -3.73
C SER A 214 -4.85 0.19 -2.86
N SER A 215 -4.32 -0.30 -1.75
CA SER A 215 -5.07 -1.16 -0.83
C SER A 215 -5.89 -0.34 0.18
N PRO A 216 -7.18 -0.67 0.39
CA PRO A 216 -7.98 -0.15 1.50
C PRO A 216 -7.35 -0.39 2.88
N TYR A 217 -6.54 -1.45 3.00
CA TYR A 217 -5.81 -1.80 4.22
C TYR A 217 -4.80 -0.75 4.66
N LEU A 218 -4.49 0.23 3.81
CA LEU A 218 -3.71 1.40 4.22
C LEU A 218 -4.38 2.10 5.41
N LEU A 219 -5.72 2.22 5.41
CA LEU A 219 -6.45 2.87 6.48
C LEU A 219 -6.42 2.04 7.78
N ASP A 220 -6.42 0.71 7.69
CA ASP A 220 -6.20 -0.18 8.83
C ASP A 220 -4.80 0.02 9.44
N ALA A 221 -3.77 0.23 8.59
CA ALA A 221 -2.44 0.59 9.07
C ALA A 221 -2.44 1.96 9.77
N MET A 222 -3.17 2.94 9.24
CA MET A 222 -3.27 4.27 9.86
C MET A 222 -3.97 4.22 11.22
N GLU A 223 -5.05 3.46 11.35
CA GLU A 223 -5.76 3.25 12.61
C GLU A 223 -4.83 2.64 13.67
N ASN A 224 -4.02 1.65 13.29
CA ASN A 224 -3.00 1.07 14.18
C ASN A 224 -1.95 2.10 14.60
N ILE A 225 -1.48 2.94 13.67
CA ILE A 225 -0.50 4.00 13.97
C ILE A 225 -1.12 5.03 14.95
N LEU A 226 -2.37 5.44 14.73
CA LEU A 226 -3.07 6.39 15.59
C LEU A 226 -3.36 5.84 16.97
N ALA A 227 -3.80 4.59 17.08
CA ALA A 227 -4.05 3.94 18.36
C ALA A 227 -2.78 3.88 19.22
N VAL A 228 -1.64 3.71 18.57
CA VAL A 228 -0.33 3.71 19.21
C VAL A 228 0.11 5.14 19.59
N ALA A 229 -0.16 6.14 18.75
CA ALA A 229 0.13 7.54 19.06
C ALA A 229 -0.72 8.09 20.22
N ALA A 230 -1.99 7.70 20.30
CA ALA A 230 -2.92 8.13 21.34
C ALA A 230 -2.49 7.71 22.75
N LYS A 231 -1.77 6.60 22.92
CA LYS A 231 -1.26 6.14 24.23
C LYS A 231 -0.19 7.04 24.84
N ARG A 232 0.37 7.98 24.07
CA ARG A 232 1.42 8.90 24.49
C ARG A 232 0.89 10.31 24.82
N LEU A 233 -0.34 10.63 24.40
CA LEU A 233 -1.02 11.91 24.66
C LEU A 233 -1.71 11.89 26.02
#